data_AF-A0A8J7PWG7-F1
#
_entry.id   AF-A0A8J7PWG7-F1
#
_cell.length_a   1.000
_cell.length_b   1.000
_cell.length_c   1.000
_cell.angle_alpha   90.00
_cell.angle_beta   90.00
_cell.angle_gamma   90.00
#
_symmetry.space_group_name_H-M   'P 1'
#
loop_
_entity.id
_entity.type
_entity.pdbx_description
1 polymer ?
#
loop_
_entity_poly.entity_id
_entity_poly.type
_entity_poly.pdbx_seq_one_letter_code
_entity_poly.pdbx_strand_id
1 'polypeptide(L)'
;MPDNAPTTPTTPTTPPTRGSLAFLTGPGGDLLNAAANVNLLRQLWLDRTLISGDDLGPGDPGDFDNGAWHSSCHLLGAGGVRKAADGRVLWLEVSHYGPRDEYYASVTAREKAGPRTVPLDSAEGRDLVEGSSLLGFVEGNSTGRTSARQVFDPPDRFNLWRRQDCDQPAASDLDGGKVWEHWCTLRDLRPSNRLALSVLTAYVSLVAALGDRFAATVARGRRDYGHPKQLAAMAHAGFVGPDAANWDVTPTAVPAAAEKLLLEADPARALEAVEKLDWAGGPRYYMFARKLASWSPAKAVKADLKAFAAAGRPAARPAP
;
A
#
# COMPACT_ATOMS: atom_id res chain seq x y z
N MET A 1 39.87 10.42 38.27
CA MET A 1 38.70 9.52 38.27
C MET A 1 37.49 10.43 38.09
N PRO A 2 36.89 10.53 36.89
CA PRO A 2 35.66 11.29 36.75
C PRO A 2 34.49 10.45 37.22
N ASP A 3 33.60 11.07 38.00
CA ASP A 3 32.39 10.50 38.56
C ASP A 3 31.47 9.96 37.46
N ASN A 4 31.20 8.66 37.52
CA ASN A 4 30.10 8.03 36.79
C ASN A 4 28.78 8.40 37.48
N ALA A 5 28.16 9.49 37.04
CA ALA A 5 26.77 9.75 37.37
C ALA A 5 25.89 8.65 36.74
N PRO A 6 25.00 7.99 37.51
CA PRO A 6 24.12 6.96 36.98
C PRO A 6 23.09 7.60 36.06
N THR A 7 23.15 7.25 34.77
CA THR A 7 22.09 7.55 33.80
C THR A 7 20.79 6.92 34.28
N THR A 8 19.82 7.75 34.64
CA THR A 8 18.47 7.32 35.03
C THR A 8 17.84 6.59 33.84
N PRO A 9 17.30 5.36 34.02
CA PRO A 9 16.63 4.67 32.94
C PRO A 9 15.36 5.45 32.59
N THR A 10 15.35 6.06 31.41
CA THR A 10 14.14 6.66 30.82
C THR A 10 13.07 5.59 30.75
N THR A 11 11.96 5.80 31.47
CA THR A 11 10.77 4.95 31.40
C THR A 11 10.35 4.84 29.93
N PRO A 12 10.16 3.63 29.38
CA PRO A 12 9.72 3.47 28.00
C PRO A 12 8.36 4.13 27.85
N THR A 13 8.32 5.23 27.09
CA THR A 13 7.09 5.96 26.79
C THR A 13 6.27 5.10 25.84
N THR A 14 5.01 4.81 26.19
CA THR A 14 4.07 4.14 25.28
C THR A 14 3.97 4.95 23.99
N PRO A 15 4.12 4.32 22.80
CA PRO A 15 4.02 5.04 21.53
C PRO A 15 2.66 5.77 21.42
N PRO A 16 2.63 6.96 20.82
CA PRO A 16 1.37 7.66 20.57
C PRO A 16 0.47 6.82 19.65
N THR A 17 -0.84 6.91 19.84
CA THR A 17 -1.83 6.20 19.02
C THR A 17 -2.81 7.16 18.34
N ARG A 18 -3.47 6.70 17.27
CA ARG A 18 -4.43 7.50 16.51
C ARG A 18 -5.66 6.71 16.08
N GLY A 19 -6.79 7.42 16.02
CA GLY A 19 -8.07 6.97 15.46
C GLY A 19 -8.80 5.94 16.32
N SER A 20 -9.94 5.47 15.82
CA SER A 20 -10.85 4.61 16.61
C SER A 20 -10.30 3.21 16.89
N LEU A 21 -9.33 2.72 16.11
CA LEU A 21 -8.63 1.46 16.35
C LEU A 21 -7.29 1.64 17.07
N ALA A 22 -6.90 2.87 17.42
CA ALA A 22 -5.67 3.19 18.15
C ALA A 22 -4.38 2.65 17.48
N PHE A 23 -4.22 2.89 16.17
CA PHE A 23 -2.99 2.55 15.46
C PHE A 23 -1.78 3.22 16.09
N LEU A 24 -0.68 2.47 16.24
CA LEU A 24 0.59 2.97 16.79
C LEU A 24 1.28 3.88 15.79
N THR A 25 1.72 5.05 16.25
CA THR A 25 2.37 6.09 15.44
C THR A 25 3.72 6.48 16.01
N GLY A 26 4.61 6.97 15.15
CA GLY A 26 5.87 7.57 15.55
C GLY A 26 5.70 9.05 15.95
N PRO A 27 6.77 9.73 16.40
CA PRO A 27 6.72 11.14 16.77
C PRO A 27 6.25 12.08 15.64
N GLY A 28 6.49 11.70 14.38
CA GLY A 28 6.03 12.44 13.20
C GLY A 28 4.56 12.19 12.83
N GLY A 29 3.84 11.34 13.56
CA GLY A 29 2.44 11.00 13.31
C GLY A 29 2.20 9.89 12.28
N ASP A 30 3.23 9.45 11.54
CA ASP A 30 3.16 8.31 10.63
C ASP A 30 3.08 6.97 11.39
N LEU A 31 2.53 5.94 10.75
CA LEU A 31 2.43 4.59 11.32
C LEU A 31 3.80 3.98 11.64
N LEU A 32 3.86 3.27 12.77
CA LEU A 32 5.01 2.42 13.10
C LEU A 32 4.93 1.08 12.35
N ASN A 33 6.08 0.58 11.92
CA ASN A 33 6.23 -0.79 11.46
C ASN A 33 6.16 -1.74 12.67
N ALA A 34 4.96 -2.22 13.00
CA ALA A 34 4.72 -3.03 14.19
C ALA A 34 3.66 -4.12 13.94
N ALA A 35 3.87 -5.30 14.54
CA ALA A 35 2.91 -6.42 14.44
C ALA A 35 1.51 -6.06 14.98
N ALA A 36 1.42 -5.16 15.96
CA ALA A 36 0.15 -4.63 16.43
C ALA A 36 -0.61 -3.89 15.30
N ASN A 37 0.08 -3.06 14.52
CA ASN A 37 -0.52 -2.36 13.38
C ASN A 37 -0.94 -3.33 12.25
N VAL A 38 -0.22 -4.44 12.05
CA VAL A 38 -0.64 -5.51 11.12
C VAL A 38 -1.98 -6.10 11.56
N ASN A 39 -2.13 -6.41 12.85
CA ASN A 39 -3.38 -6.93 13.40
C ASN A 39 -4.54 -5.92 13.33
N LEU A 40 -4.28 -4.64 13.60
CA LEU A 40 -5.28 -3.59 13.50
C LEU A 40 -5.71 -3.35 12.05
N LEU A 41 -4.78 -3.39 11.09
CA LEU A 41 -5.11 -3.30 9.66
C LEU A 41 -5.97 -4.48 9.21
N ARG A 42 -5.64 -5.70 9.67
CA ARG A 42 -6.45 -6.90 9.42
C ARG A 42 -7.88 -6.72 9.95
N GLN A 43 -8.03 -6.24 11.19
CA GLN A 43 -9.35 -5.95 11.77
C GLN A 43 -10.11 -4.91 10.98
N LEU A 44 -9.43 -3.82 10.60
CA LEU A 44 -10.00 -2.75 9.78
C LEU A 44 -10.57 -3.29 8.47
N TRP A 45 -9.77 -4.01 7.69
CA TRP A 45 -10.18 -4.54 6.39
C TRP A 45 -11.24 -5.66 6.46
N LEU A 46 -11.41 -6.28 7.62
CA LEU A 46 -12.50 -7.23 7.90
C LEU A 46 -13.77 -6.54 8.43
N ASP A 47 -13.73 -5.25 8.77
CA ASP A 47 -14.86 -4.57 9.39
C ASP A 47 -15.95 -4.23 8.36
N ARG A 48 -16.98 -5.07 8.34
CA ARG A 48 -18.16 -4.92 7.48
C ARG A 48 -19.13 -3.84 7.95
N THR A 49 -18.96 -3.32 9.16
CA THR A 49 -19.77 -2.19 9.66
C THR A 49 -19.28 -0.87 9.07
N LEU A 50 -18.01 -0.78 8.66
CA LEU A 50 -17.45 0.39 7.99
C LEU A 50 -17.64 0.33 6.47
N ILE A 51 -17.37 -0.81 5.85
CA ILE A 51 -17.44 -1.03 4.39
C ILE A 51 -18.17 -2.34 4.10
N SER A 52 -19.20 -2.30 3.26
CA SER A 52 -20.06 -3.46 2.96
C SER A 52 -20.73 -3.36 1.60
N GLY A 53 -21.34 -4.47 1.16
CA GLY A 53 -22.04 -4.56 -0.12
C GLY A 53 -21.10 -4.31 -1.29
N ASP A 54 -21.59 -3.57 -2.29
CA ASP A 54 -20.86 -3.29 -3.52
C ASP A 54 -19.55 -2.50 -3.30
N ASP A 55 -19.41 -1.83 -2.15
CA ASP A 55 -18.17 -1.14 -1.77
C ASP A 55 -17.02 -2.12 -1.47
N LEU A 56 -17.28 -3.42 -1.29
CA LEU A 56 -16.23 -4.42 -1.08
C LEU A 56 -15.46 -4.74 -2.36
N GLY A 57 -16.06 -4.49 -3.54
CA GLY A 57 -15.46 -4.73 -4.85
C GLY A 57 -16.15 -5.85 -5.65
N PRO A 58 -15.66 -6.15 -6.86
CA PRO A 58 -16.28 -7.12 -7.75
C PRO A 58 -16.12 -8.58 -7.27
N GLY A 59 -17.17 -9.39 -7.43
CA GLY A 59 -17.17 -10.83 -7.11
C GLY A 59 -18.39 -11.21 -6.29
N ASP A 60 -18.51 -12.50 -5.94
CA ASP A 60 -19.66 -12.96 -5.16
C ASP A 60 -19.49 -12.53 -3.68
N PRO A 61 -20.57 -12.10 -2.99
CA PRO A 61 -20.48 -11.64 -1.61
C PRO A 61 -19.76 -12.61 -0.66
N GLY A 62 -19.94 -13.93 -0.84
CA GLY A 62 -19.29 -14.96 -0.02
C GLY A 62 -17.78 -15.10 -0.25
N ASP A 63 -17.26 -14.60 -1.36
CA ASP A 63 -15.82 -14.63 -1.63
C ASP A 63 -15.02 -13.65 -0.76
N PHE A 64 -15.71 -12.72 -0.10
CA PHE A 64 -15.11 -11.69 0.73
C PHE A 64 -15.52 -11.79 2.20
N ASP A 65 -16.11 -12.91 2.63
CA ASP A 65 -16.45 -13.12 4.04
C ASP A 65 -15.23 -12.88 4.95
N ASN A 66 -14.04 -13.21 4.44
CA ASN A 66 -12.76 -12.98 5.10
C ASN A 66 -11.82 -12.03 4.32
N GLY A 67 -12.31 -11.35 3.29
CA GLY A 67 -11.48 -10.56 2.38
C GLY A 67 -11.18 -9.13 2.82
N ALA A 68 -10.23 -8.49 2.17
CA ALA A 68 -10.01 -7.05 2.31
C ALA A 68 -11.03 -6.22 1.53
N TRP A 69 -11.05 -4.92 1.78
CA TRP A 69 -11.81 -3.97 0.97
C TRP A 69 -11.18 -3.77 -0.42
N HIS A 70 -11.96 -3.32 -1.40
CA HIS A 70 -11.52 -3.11 -2.79
C HIS A 70 -10.27 -2.24 -2.96
N SER A 71 -10.09 -1.16 -2.19
CA SER A 71 -8.93 -0.30 -2.34
C SER A 71 -7.60 -0.99 -2.01
N SER A 72 -7.63 -2.09 -1.25
CA SER A 72 -6.42 -2.80 -0.82
C SER A 72 -5.57 -3.24 -2.01
N CYS A 73 -6.15 -3.81 -3.07
CA CYS A 73 -5.38 -4.26 -4.23
C CYS A 73 -4.57 -3.14 -4.90
N HIS A 74 -5.12 -1.92 -4.96
CA HIS A 74 -4.42 -0.73 -5.46
C HIS A 74 -3.34 -0.24 -4.51
N LEU A 75 -3.65 -0.20 -3.22
CA LEU A 75 -2.72 0.20 -2.16
C LEU A 75 -1.45 -0.67 -2.16
N LEU A 76 -1.60 -1.98 -2.36
CA LEU A 76 -0.48 -2.91 -2.37
C LEU A 76 0.22 -3.01 -3.72
N GLY A 77 -0.50 -2.82 -4.83
CA GLY A 77 0.10 -2.79 -6.16
C GLY A 77 0.96 -1.55 -6.39
N ALA A 78 0.72 -0.47 -5.64
CA ALA A 78 1.45 0.79 -5.73
C ALA A 78 2.85 0.72 -5.10
N GLY A 79 3.65 1.75 -5.38
CA GLY A 79 4.95 1.91 -4.74
C GLY A 79 5.33 3.38 -4.53
N GLY A 80 6.44 3.57 -3.83
CA GLY A 80 6.94 4.88 -3.44
C GLY A 80 8.38 5.10 -3.85
N VAL A 81 8.74 6.37 -3.98
CA VAL A 81 10.06 6.80 -4.42
C VAL A 81 10.68 7.68 -3.36
N ARG A 82 11.90 7.33 -2.97
CA ARG A 82 12.70 8.11 -2.02
C ARG A 82 14.03 8.49 -2.66
N LYS A 83 14.64 9.57 -2.16
CA LYS A 83 16.01 9.95 -2.48
C LYS A 83 16.88 9.66 -1.27
N ALA A 84 17.80 8.72 -1.41
CA ALA A 84 18.78 8.37 -0.38
C ALA A 84 19.63 9.58 0.01
N ALA A 85 20.28 9.51 1.17
CA ALA A 85 21.17 10.57 1.65
C ALA A 85 22.35 10.85 0.69
N ASP A 86 22.80 9.84 -0.04
CA ASP A 86 23.84 9.95 -1.08
C ASP A 86 23.31 10.45 -2.45
N GLY A 87 22.01 10.75 -2.52
CA GLY A 87 21.34 11.29 -3.70
C GLY A 87 20.77 10.27 -4.67
N ARG A 88 20.97 8.96 -4.45
CA ARG A 88 20.38 7.90 -5.29
C ARG A 88 18.86 7.88 -5.18
N VAL A 89 18.20 7.50 -6.28
CA VAL A 89 16.77 7.20 -6.28
C VAL A 89 16.56 5.78 -5.76
N LEU A 90 15.58 5.64 -4.88
CA LEU A 90 15.16 4.38 -4.29
C LEU A 90 13.72 4.10 -4.71
N TRP A 91 13.45 2.86 -5.10
CA TRP A 91 12.09 2.36 -5.34
C TRP A 91 11.66 1.45 -4.19
N LEU A 92 10.48 1.69 -3.62
CA LEU A 92 9.92 0.91 -2.53
C LEU A 92 8.56 0.34 -2.94
N GLU A 93 8.35 -0.96 -2.71
CA GLU A 93 7.09 -1.64 -3.04
C GLU A 93 6.87 -2.91 -2.21
N VAL A 94 5.70 -3.53 -2.37
CA VAL A 94 5.49 -4.93 -1.98
C VAL A 94 6.04 -5.85 -3.08
N SER A 95 7.00 -6.70 -2.74
CA SER A 95 7.65 -7.67 -3.62
C SER A 95 7.32 -9.11 -3.24
N HIS A 96 7.43 -10.03 -4.20
CA HIS A 96 7.25 -11.46 -3.98
C HIS A 96 8.61 -12.18 -3.84
N TYR A 97 8.66 -13.14 -2.90
CA TYR A 97 9.78 -14.04 -2.71
C TYR A 97 9.37 -15.46 -3.13
N GLY A 98 9.65 -15.76 -4.40
CA GLY A 98 9.33 -17.03 -5.07
C GLY A 98 9.58 -18.29 -4.25
N PRO A 99 10.78 -18.49 -3.66
CA PRO A 99 11.11 -19.74 -2.96
C PRO A 99 10.22 -20.09 -1.76
N ARG A 100 9.55 -19.11 -1.14
CA ARG A 100 8.62 -19.36 -0.01
C ARG A 100 7.16 -19.05 -0.35
N ASP A 101 6.91 -18.51 -1.55
CA ASP A 101 5.62 -17.93 -1.92
C ASP A 101 5.12 -16.94 -0.86
N GLU A 102 5.94 -15.92 -0.55
CA GLU A 102 5.64 -14.89 0.46
C GLU A 102 5.88 -13.50 -0.09
N TYR A 103 5.24 -12.50 0.52
CA TYR A 103 5.45 -11.10 0.19
C TYR A 103 6.21 -10.36 1.28
N TYR A 104 6.98 -9.35 0.88
CA TYR A 104 7.76 -8.51 1.77
C TYR A 104 7.82 -7.09 1.22
N ALA A 105 7.99 -6.09 2.11
CA ALA A 105 8.31 -4.75 1.65
C ALA A 105 9.76 -4.71 1.22
N SER A 106 10.03 -4.19 0.03
CA SER A 106 11.38 -4.12 -0.52
C SER A 106 11.80 -2.68 -0.77
N VAL A 107 13.11 -2.46 -0.76
CA VAL A 107 13.75 -1.29 -1.35
C VAL A 107 14.71 -1.73 -2.45
N THR A 108 14.65 -1.05 -3.59
CA THR A 108 15.51 -1.28 -4.75
C THR A 108 16.34 -0.02 -5.02
N ALA A 109 17.66 -0.19 -5.14
CA ALA A 109 18.61 0.87 -5.40
C ALA A 109 19.53 0.51 -6.57
N ARG A 110 20.06 1.55 -7.24
CA ARG A 110 21.09 1.39 -8.25
C ARG A 110 22.45 1.20 -7.56
N GLU A 111 23.10 0.06 -7.83
CA GLU A 111 24.48 -0.21 -7.45
C GLU A 111 25.38 -0.29 -8.69
N LYS A 112 26.70 -0.29 -8.47
CA LYS A 112 27.68 -0.40 -9.57
C LYS A 112 27.49 -1.66 -10.43
N ALA A 113 27.13 -2.78 -9.80
CA ALA A 113 26.92 -4.06 -10.47
C ALA A 113 25.52 -4.19 -11.12
N GLY A 114 24.63 -3.24 -10.88
CA GLY A 114 23.24 -3.30 -11.33
C GLY A 114 22.25 -2.91 -10.22
N PRO A 115 20.94 -2.97 -10.51
CA PRO A 115 19.92 -2.75 -9.50
C PRO A 115 19.94 -3.89 -8.47
N ARG A 116 19.81 -3.53 -7.20
CA ARG A 116 19.76 -4.46 -6.07
C ARG A 116 18.49 -4.24 -5.26
N THR A 117 17.77 -5.30 -4.98
CA THR A 117 16.54 -5.30 -4.17
C THR A 117 16.77 -6.05 -2.87
N VAL A 118 16.42 -5.43 -1.74
CA VAL A 118 16.55 -6.02 -0.41
C VAL A 118 15.29 -5.80 0.42
N PRO A 119 15.02 -6.64 1.44
CA PRO A 119 13.92 -6.41 2.36
C PRO A 119 14.09 -5.09 3.12
N LEU A 120 13.03 -4.31 3.18
CA LEU A 120 13.01 -2.98 3.80
C LEU A 120 13.27 -3.03 5.32
N ASP A 121 12.88 -4.13 5.98
CA ASP A 121 13.08 -4.37 7.41
C ASP A 121 14.45 -5.01 7.75
N SER A 122 15.23 -5.39 6.74
CA SER A 122 16.61 -5.82 6.93
C SER A 122 17.51 -4.67 7.43
N ALA A 123 18.70 -4.99 7.96
CA ALA A 123 19.68 -3.94 8.32
C ALA A 123 20.03 -3.07 7.10
N GLU A 124 20.37 -3.70 5.98
CA GLU A 124 20.71 -3.00 4.73
C GLU A 124 19.55 -2.16 4.20
N GLY A 125 18.32 -2.69 4.24
CA GLY A 125 17.13 -1.94 3.81
C GLY A 125 16.87 -0.70 4.66
N ARG A 126 17.06 -0.81 5.98
CA ARG A 126 16.96 0.31 6.91
C ARG A 126 18.04 1.36 6.66
N ASP A 127 19.28 0.94 6.46
CA ASP A 127 20.41 1.84 6.17
C ASP A 127 20.17 2.62 4.86
N LEU A 128 19.60 1.98 3.83
CA LEU A 128 19.27 2.65 2.56
C LEU A 128 18.22 3.76 2.72
N VAL A 129 17.22 3.55 3.57
CA VAL A 129 16.13 4.52 3.76
C VAL A 129 16.40 5.53 4.88
N GLU A 130 17.38 5.27 5.75
CA GLU A 130 17.79 6.20 6.79
C GLU A 130 18.27 7.52 6.17
N GLY A 131 17.80 8.65 6.71
CA GLY A 131 18.11 9.99 6.21
C GLY A 131 17.59 10.30 4.80
N SER A 132 16.91 9.37 4.14
CA SER A 132 16.34 9.59 2.80
C SER A 132 15.14 10.54 2.86
N SER A 133 14.86 11.22 1.74
CA SER A 133 13.70 12.11 1.58
C SER A 133 12.65 11.51 0.65
N LEU A 134 11.37 11.75 0.94
CA LEU A 134 10.28 11.26 0.10
C LEU A 134 10.17 12.10 -1.18
N LEU A 135 10.20 11.45 -2.35
CA LEU A 135 10.01 12.09 -3.66
C LEU A 135 8.58 11.98 -4.16
N GLY A 136 7.88 10.89 -3.86
CA GLY A 136 6.50 10.70 -4.28
C GLY A 136 6.09 9.24 -4.41
N PHE A 137 5.02 9.01 -5.17
CA PHE A 137 4.37 7.71 -5.31
C PHE A 137 4.00 7.40 -6.76
N VAL A 138 3.85 6.12 -7.07
CA VAL A 138 3.36 5.63 -8.36
C VAL A 138 2.22 4.66 -8.10
N GLU A 139 1.11 4.82 -8.82
CA GLU A 139 -0.03 3.91 -8.78
C GLU A 139 0.36 2.46 -9.15
N GLY A 140 -0.34 1.47 -8.60
CA GLY A 140 -0.19 0.08 -9.00
C GLY A 140 -0.73 -0.22 -10.39
N ASN A 141 -0.10 -1.18 -11.08
CA ASN A 141 -0.50 -1.62 -12.41
C ASN A 141 -1.70 -2.59 -12.35
N SER A 142 -2.78 -2.25 -13.05
CA SER A 142 -3.94 -3.12 -13.28
C SER A 142 -3.90 -3.86 -14.63
N THR A 143 -2.76 -3.84 -15.28
CA THR A 143 -2.45 -4.56 -16.52
C THR A 143 -1.00 -5.01 -16.46
N GLY A 144 -0.61 -5.93 -17.34
CA GLY A 144 0.75 -6.44 -17.41
C GLY A 144 1.04 -7.54 -16.38
N ARG A 145 2.30 -7.64 -15.98
CA ARG A 145 2.84 -8.78 -15.24
C ARG A 145 2.56 -8.68 -13.75
N THR A 146 2.39 -9.82 -13.10
CA THR A 146 2.37 -9.92 -11.63
C THR A 146 3.80 -10.02 -11.08
N SER A 147 4.00 -9.71 -9.80
CA SER A 147 5.28 -9.91 -9.12
C SER A 147 5.53 -11.40 -8.82
N ALA A 148 4.50 -12.14 -8.44
CA ALA A 148 4.53 -13.58 -8.20
C ALA A 148 4.52 -14.41 -9.50
N ARG A 149 5.49 -14.15 -10.39
CA ARG A 149 5.60 -14.88 -11.66
C ARG A 149 5.77 -16.37 -11.43
N GLN A 150 5.19 -17.18 -12.32
CA GLN A 150 5.34 -18.65 -12.35
C GLN A 150 4.76 -19.39 -11.12
N VAL A 151 4.00 -18.72 -10.25
CA VAL A 151 3.21 -19.43 -9.24
C VAL A 151 2.12 -20.26 -9.91
N PHE A 152 1.74 -21.37 -9.26
CA PHE A 152 0.63 -22.20 -9.71
C PHE A 152 -0.30 -22.42 -8.52
N ASP A 153 -1.26 -21.51 -8.35
CA ASP A 153 -2.24 -21.66 -7.28
C ASP A 153 -3.22 -22.80 -7.61
N PRO A 154 -3.50 -23.68 -6.64
CA PRO A 154 -4.47 -24.75 -6.84
C PRO A 154 -5.90 -24.18 -6.96
N PRO A 155 -6.84 -24.92 -7.59
CA PRO A 155 -8.18 -24.42 -7.90
C PRO A 155 -8.99 -23.93 -6.69
N ASP A 156 -8.71 -24.49 -5.51
CA ASP A 156 -9.41 -24.22 -4.25
C ASP A 156 -8.87 -23.00 -3.50
N ARG A 157 -7.66 -22.52 -3.81
CA ARG A 157 -7.01 -21.45 -3.04
C ARG A 157 -7.68 -20.08 -3.23
N PHE A 158 -8.06 -19.78 -4.47
CA PHE A 158 -8.70 -18.52 -4.83
C PHE A 158 -9.82 -18.85 -5.81
N ASN A 159 -11.08 -18.84 -5.34
CA ASN A 159 -12.29 -19.25 -6.07
C ASN A 159 -12.29 -18.80 -7.55
N LEU A 160 -11.62 -19.58 -8.42
CA LEU A 160 -11.35 -19.34 -9.84
C LEU A 160 -10.57 -18.07 -10.24
N TRP A 161 -10.02 -17.31 -9.28
CA TRP A 161 -9.26 -16.08 -9.52
C TRP A 161 -7.83 -16.25 -9.04
N ARG A 162 -7.03 -17.00 -9.79
CA ARG A 162 -5.69 -17.39 -9.36
C ARG A 162 -4.66 -16.38 -9.81
N ARG A 163 -3.54 -16.26 -9.09
CA ARG A 163 -2.52 -15.25 -9.44
C ARG A 163 -1.96 -15.44 -10.84
N GLN A 164 -1.78 -16.70 -11.27
CA GLN A 164 -1.30 -17.00 -12.63
C GLN A 164 -2.25 -16.53 -13.74
N ASP A 165 -3.55 -16.37 -13.46
CA ASP A 165 -4.52 -15.91 -14.46
C ASP A 165 -4.36 -14.40 -14.71
N CYS A 166 -3.74 -13.68 -13.77
CA CYS A 166 -3.48 -12.24 -13.84
C CYS A 166 -2.07 -11.89 -14.36
N ASP A 167 -1.20 -12.87 -14.65
CA ASP A 167 0.14 -12.63 -15.19
C ASP A 167 0.10 -12.41 -16.70
N GLN A 168 -0.21 -11.18 -17.10
CA GLN A 168 -0.38 -10.81 -18.49
C GLN A 168 0.91 -10.18 -19.06
N PRO A 169 1.22 -10.35 -20.35
CA PRO A 169 2.27 -9.57 -21.00
C PRO A 169 2.02 -8.05 -20.85
N ALA A 170 3.08 -7.24 -20.75
CA ALA A 170 2.95 -5.79 -20.58
C ALA A 170 2.17 -5.07 -21.70
N ALA A 171 2.08 -5.68 -22.89
CA ALA A 171 1.31 -5.16 -24.02
C ALA A 171 -0.13 -5.70 -24.10
N SER A 172 -0.55 -6.55 -23.16
CA SER A 172 -1.89 -7.14 -23.13
C SER A 172 -2.97 -6.09 -22.86
N ASP A 173 -4.11 -6.26 -23.50
CA ASP A 173 -5.35 -5.51 -23.24
C ASP A 173 -6.19 -6.13 -22.11
N LEU A 174 -5.81 -7.32 -21.64
CA LEU A 174 -6.46 -8.02 -20.54
C LEU A 174 -6.07 -7.43 -19.19
N ASP A 175 -6.99 -7.58 -18.23
CA ASP A 175 -6.75 -7.29 -16.83
C ASP A 175 -5.60 -8.16 -16.28
N GLY A 176 -4.66 -7.53 -15.59
CA GLY A 176 -3.52 -8.22 -14.97
C GLY A 176 -2.72 -7.34 -14.00
N GLY A 177 -1.49 -7.73 -13.73
CA GLY A 177 -0.62 -6.88 -12.94
C GLY A 177 -0.79 -7.01 -11.43
N LYS A 178 0.00 -6.24 -10.69
CA LYS A 178 0.08 -6.35 -9.22
C LYS A 178 -1.24 -6.02 -8.52
N VAL A 179 -2.08 -5.16 -9.11
CA VAL A 179 -3.41 -4.88 -8.55
C VAL A 179 -4.22 -6.18 -8.48
N TRP A 180 -4.36 -6.89 -9.60
CA TRP A 180 -5.16 -8.12 -9.60
C TRP A 180 -4.48 -9.27 -8.85
N GLU A 181 -3.15 -9.34 -8.85
CA GLU A 181 -2.42 -10.25 -7.96
C GLU A 181 -2.81 -10.06 -6.48
N HIS A 182 -2.76 -8.81 -6.00
CA HIS A 182 -3.07 -8.53 -4.60
C HIS A 182 -4.56 -8.68 -4.30
N TRP A 183 -5.43 -8.45 -5.29
CA TRP A 183 -6.85 -8.78 -5.21
C TRP A 183 -7.07 -10.25 -4.87
N CYS A 184 -6.38 -11.18 -5.55
CA CYS A 184 -6.43 -12.61 -5.24
C CYS A 184 -5.94 -12.88 -3.81
N THR A 185 -4.77 -12.34 -3.44
CA THR A 185 -4.12 -12.70 -2.16
C THR A 185 -4.83 -12.22 -0.90
N LEU A 186 -5.67 -11.18 -1.02
CA LEU A 186 -6.32 -10.55 0.13
C LEU A 186 -7.78 -10.99 0.33
N ARG A 187 -8.25 -12.03 -0.36
CA ARG A 187 -9.62 -12.57 -0.18
C ARG A 187 -9.79 -13.35 1.12
N ASP A 188 -8.71 -13.74 1.77
CA ASP A 188 -8.74 -14.45 3.05
C ASP A 188 -7.69 -13.92 4.02
N LEU A 189 -8.14 -13.04 4.92
CA LEU A 189 -7.36 -12.42 5.99
C LEU A 189 -7.49 -13.16 7.32
N ARG A 190 -7.90 -14.44 7.32
CA ARG A 190 -7.87 -15.24 8.56
C ARG A 190 -6.42 -15.34 9.06
N PRO A 191 -6.17 -15.30 10.39
CA PRO A 191 -4.81 -15.31 10.93
C PRO A 191 -3.94 -16.51 10.51
N SER A 192 -4.58 -17.65 10.17
CA SER A 192 -3.89 -18.85 9.69
C SER A 192 -3.43 -18.76 8.23
N ASN A 193 -3.88 -17.77 7.45
CA ASN A 193 -3.49 -17.61 6.06
C ASN A 193 -2.15 -16.87 5.97
N ARG A 194 -1.06 -17.65 5.89
CA ARG A 194 0.32 -17.15 5.84
C ARG A 194 0.57 -16.20 4.66
N LEU A 195 -0.03 -16.46 3.49
CA LEU A 195 0.17 -15.63 2.31
C LEU A 195 -0.40 -14.23 2.55
N ALA A 196 -1.68 -14.13 2.92
CA ALA A 196 -2.33 -12.86 3.22
C ALA A 196 -1.64 -12.12 4.38
N LEU A 197 -1.18 -12.84 5.40
CA LEU A 197 -0.45 -12.24 6.51
C LEU A 197 0.90 -11.64 6.07
N SER A 198 1.64 -12.30 5.17
CA SER A 198 2.88 -11.76 4.60
C SER A 198 2.62 -10.46 3.82
N VAL A 199 1.51 -10.43 3.07
CA VAL A 199 1.05 -9.27 2.30
C VAL A 199 0.69 -8.09 3.21
N LEU A 200 -0.08 -8.33 4.28
CA LEU A 200 -0.41 -7.31 5.29
C LEU A 200 0.83 -6.76 5.99
N THR A 201 1.77 -7.65 6.33
CA THR A 201 3.02 -7.30 7.00
C THR A 201 3.88 -6.40 6.11
N ALA A 202 4.06 -6.81 4.84
CA ALA A 202 4.73 -6.01 3.82
C ALA A 202 4.08 -4.63 3.67
N TYR A 203 2.76 -4.56 3.58
CA TYR A 203 2.09 -3.28 3.38
C TYR A 203 2.23 -2.32 4.58
N VAL A 204 2.15 -2.82 5.82
CA VAL A 204 2.40 -1.99 7.01
C VAL A 204 3.84 -1.48 7.04
N SER A 205 4.83 -2.32 6.72
CA SER A 205 6.23 -1.91 6.62
C SER A 205 6.43 -0.85 5.52
N LEU A 206 5.77 -1.01 4.37
CA LEU A 206 5.84 -0.08 3.26
C LEU A 206 5.25 1.30 3.63
N VAL A 207 4.05 1.32 4.23
CA VAL A 207 3.41 2.56 4.68
C VAL A 207 4.24 3.25 5.76
N ALA A 208 4.82 2.51 6.71
CA ALA A 208 5.70 3.08 7.73
C ALA A 208 6.93 3.78 7.12
N ALA A 209 7.47 3.28 6.01
CA ALA A 209 8.60 3.89 5.31
C ALA A 209 8.22 5.01 4.34
N LEU A 210 6.99 5.04 3.83
CA LEU A 210 6.52 6.04 2.87
C LEU A 210 5.68 7.17 3.49
N GLY A 211 5.21 6.96 4.72
CA GLY A 211 4.31 7.85 5.43
C GLY A 211 2.87 7.76 4.96
N ASP A 212 1.96 8.34 5.75
CA ASP A 212 0.51 8.21 5.55
C ASP A 212 0.03 8.74 4.19
N ARG A 213 0.74 9.70 3.61
CA ARG A 213 0.42 10.28 2.30
C ARG A 213 0.40 9.22 1.20
N PHE A 214 1.18 8.15 1.32
CA PHE A 214 1.15 7.04 0.37
C PHE A 214 -0.22 6.37 0.33
N ALA A 215 -0.65 5.81 1.46
CA ALA A 215 -1.93 5.13 1.58
C ALA A 215 -3.09 6.09 1.25
N ALA A 216 -3.02 7.32 1.75
CA ALA A 216 -4.05 8.34 1.49
C ALA A 216 -4.20 8.64 0.00
N THR A 217 -3.10 8.82 -0.72
CA THR A 217 -3.13 9.24 -2.13
C THR A 217 -3.62 8.11 -3.02
N VAL A 218 -3.11 6.89 -2.82
CA VAL A 218 -3.51 5.74 -3.64
C VAL A 218 -4.99 5.42 -3.44
N ALA A 219 -5.51 5.53 -2.22
CA ALA A 219 -6.92 5.26 -1.90
C ALA A 219 -7.91 6.34 -2.38
N ARG A 220 -7.46 7.43 -3.02
CA ARG A 220 -8.36 8.44 -3.62
C ARG A 220 -8.74 8.16 -5.06
N GLY A 221 -8.00 7.29 -5.74
CA GLY A 221 -8.34 6.87 -7.10
C GLY A 221 -9.71 6.19 -7.12
N ARG A 222 -10.24 5.90 -8.32
CA ARG A 222 -11.37 4.97 -8.50
C ARG A 222 -12.63 5.32 -7.69
N ARG A 223 -13.09 6.58 -7.77
CA ARG A 223 -14.34 7.03 -7.13
C ARG A 223 -15.53 6.10 -7.42
N ASP A 224 -15.64 5.62 -8.65
CA ASP A 224 -16.72 4.73 -9.10
C ASP A 224 -16.75 3.38 -8.39
N TYR A 225 -15.67 3.04 -7.66
CA TYR A 225 -15.55 1.82 -6.87
C TYR A 225 -15.51 2.08 -5.35
N GLY A 226 -16.04 3.22 -4.89
CA GLY A 226 -16.21 3.50 -3.45
C GLY A 226 -14.91 3.80 -2.68
N HIS A 227 -13.78 3.95 -3.36
CA HIS A 227 -12.46 4.19 -2.75
C HIS A 227 -12.42 5.40 -1.80
N PRO A 228 -13.03 6.56 -2.10
CA PRO A 228 -13.07 7.68 -1.15
C PRO A 228 -13.76 7.36 0.19
N LYS A 229 -14.80 6.51 0.18
CA LYS A 229 -15.45 6.02 1.40
C LYS A 229 -14.51 5.12 2.20
N GLN A 230 -13.76 4.25 1.53
CA GLN A 230 -12.74 3.41 2.17
C GLN A 230 -11.59 4.24 2.75
N LEU A 231 -11.15 5.31 2.06
CA LEU A 231 -10.22 6.28 2.61
C LEU A 231 -10.77 6.96 3.87
N ALA A 232 -12.04 7.34 3.86
CA ALA A 232 -12.68 7.91 5.05
C ALA A 232 -12.71 6.94 6.23
N ALA A 233 -12.99 5.66 5.97
CA ALA A 233 -12.90 4.61 6.97
C ALA A 233 -11.48 4.42 7.51
N MET A 234 -10.45 4.44 6.64
CA MET A 234 -9.04 4.40 7.05
C MET A 234 -8.65 5.61 7.92
N ALA A 235 -9.12 6.81 7.58
CA ALA A 235 -8.87 8.01 8.36
C ALA A 235 -9.57 7.95 9.73
N HIS A 236 -10.83 7.50 9.75
CA HIS A 236 -11.59 7.29 10.98
C HIS A 236 -10.91 6.27 11.91
N ALA A 237 -10.48 5.13 11.37
CA ALA A 237 -9.80 4.08 12.11
C ALA A 237 -8.43 4.50 12.64
N GLY A 238 -7.81 5.49 12.01
CA GLY A 238 -6.48 6.01 12.37
C GLY A 238 -5.32 5.43 11.57
N PHE A 239 -5.62 4.57 10.57
CA PHE A 239 -4.61 4.06 9.66
C PHE A 239 -3.98 5.20 8.83
N VAL A 240 -4.77 6.20 8.45
CA VAL A 240 -4.31 7.40 7.74
C VAL A 240 -4.59 8.64 8.58
N GLY A 241 -3.62 9.55 8.70
CA GLY A 241 -3.81 10.83 9.36
C GLY A 241 -4.72 11.79 8.58
N PRO A 242 -5.45 12.69 9.26
CA PRO A 242 -6.36 13.63 8.60
C PRO A 242 -5.64 14.55 7.60
N ASP A 243 -4.40 14.97 7.89
CA ASP A 243 -3.62 15.82 6.99
C ASP A 243 -3.23 15.08 5.71
N ALA A 244 -2.86 13.80 5.81
CA ALA A 244 -2.59 12.96 4.66
C ALA A 244 -3.86 12.70 3.83
N ALA A 245 -4.98 12.37 4.49
CA ALA A 245 -6.27 12.19 3.84
C ALA A 245 -6.71 13.42 3.04
N ASN A 246 -6.31 14.63 3.48
CA ASN A 246 -6.65 15.91 2.86
C ASN A 246 -5.54 16.53 1.99
N TRP A 247 -4.37 15.91 1.91
CA TRP A 247 -3.21 16.42 1.16
C TRP A 247 -3.59 16.80 -0.28
N ASP A 248 -3.47 18.06 -0.66
CA ASP A 248 -3.90 18.48 -2.00
C ASP A 248 -2.85 18.09 -3.05
N VAL A 249 -3.18 17.10 -3.88
CA VAL A 249 -2.30 16.58 -4.93
C VAL A 249 -3.12 16.25 -6.17
N THR A 250 -2.56 16.54 -7.32
CA THR A 250 -3.09 16.13 -8.62
C THR A 250 -2.11 15.15 -9.25
N PRO A 251 -2.55 13.93 -9.64
CA PRO A 251 -1.69 12.97 -10.29
C PRO A 251 -1.18 13.49 -11.62
N THR A 252 0.08 13.19 -11.91
CA THR A 252 0.67 13.35 -13.24
C THR A 252 0.56 12.02 -13.99
N ALA A 253 0.31 12.07 -15.29
CA ALA A 253 0.34 10.86 -16.12
C ALA A 253 1.74 10.24 -16.09
N VAL A 254 1.83 8.91 -15.91
CA VAL A 254 3.06 8.18 -16.18
C VAL A 254 3.40 8.33 -17.68
N PRO A 255 4.60 8.79 -18.05
CA PRO A 255 5.02 8.83 -19.45
C PRO A 255 5.11 7.42 -20.04
N ALA A 256 4.73 7.27 -21.31
CA ALA A 256 4.66 5.95 -21.98
C ALA A 256 5.95 5.12 -21.90
N ALA A 257 7.12 5.78 -21.91
CA ALA A 257 8.42 5.10 -21.78
C ALA A 257 8.64 4.49 -20.39
N ALA A 258 8.15 5.14 -19.33
CA ALA A 258 8.20 4.63 -17.96
C ALA A 258 7.08 3.60 -17.71
N GLU A 259 5.90 3.81 -18.29
CA GLU A 259 4.75 2.89 -18.19
C GLU A 259 5.13 1.48 -18.63
N LYS A 260 5.79 1.32 -19.78
CA LYS A 260 6.22 -0.01 -20.27
C LYS A 260 7.09 -0.77 -19.27
N LEU A 261 7.93 -0.06 -18.51
CA LEU A 261 8.81 -0.66 -17.51
C LEU A 261 8.05 -1.01 -16.23
N LEU A 262 7.11 -0.17 -15.80
CA LEU A 262 6.26 -0.42 -14.64
C LEU A 262 5.32 -1.62 -14.85
N LEU A 263 4.85 -1.82 -16.09
CA LEU A 263 4.00 -2.96 -16.45
C LEU A 263 4.71 -4.32 -16.40
N GLU A 264 6.04 -4.34 -16.26
CA GLU A 264 6.79 -5.57 -16.01
C GLU A 264 6.69 -6.05 -14.56
N ALA A 265 6.26 -5.22 -13.60
CA ALA A 265 6.19 -5.61 -12.17
C ALA A 265 7.47 -6.28 -11.65
N ASP A 266 8.61 -5.81 -12.15
CA ASP A 266 9.94 -6.21 -11.71
C ASP A 266 10.60 -5.01 -11.01
N PRO A 267 11.13 -5.15 -9.79
CA PRO A 267 11.65 -4.01 -9.03
C PRO A 267 12.79 -3.28 -9.73
N ALA A 268 13.63 -3.99 -10.51
CA ALA A 268 14.71 -3.38 -11.26
C ALA A 268 14.19 -2.54 -12.45
N ARG A 269 13.14 -3.01 -13.13
CA ARG A 269 12.43 -2.24 -14.17
C ARG A 269 11.67 -1.05 -13.58
N ALA A 270 11.03 -1.22 -12.43
CA ALA A 270 10.36 -0.14 -11.74
C ALA A 270 11.36 0.96 -11.32
N LEU A 271 12.54 0.59 -10.78
CA LEU A 271 13.62 1.53 -10.51
C LEU A 271 14.03 2.30 -11.78
N GLU A 272 14.27 1.59 -12.89
CA GLU A 272 14.61 2.21 -14.17
C GLU A 272 13.52 3.19 -14.66
N ALA A 273 12.26 2.89 -14.39
CA ALA A 273 11.14 3.75 -14.74
C ALA A 273 11.14 5.03 -13.90
N VAL A 274 11.26 4.91 -12.56
CA VAL A 274 11.15 6.05 -11.65
C VAL A 274 12.37 6.98 -11.70
N GLU A 275 13.55 6.48 -12.07
CA GLU A 275 14.72 7.30 -12.37
C GLU A 275 14.50 8.27 -13.56
N LYS A 276 13.54 7.97 -14.43
CA LYS A 276 13.18 8.80 -15.61
C LYS A 276 12.04 9.79 -15.34
N LEU A 277 11.43 9.75 -14.16
CA LEU A 277 10.33 10.64 -13.79
C LEU A 277 10.86 11.96 -13.20
N ASP A 278 10.10 13.04 -13.39
CA ASP A 278 10.42 14.34 -12.79
C ASP A 278 9.91 14.38 -11.34
N TRP A 279 10.84 14.53 -10.40
CA TRP A 279 10.56 14.59 -8.96
C TRP A 279 10.75 16.00 -8.36
N ALA A 280 10.96 17.03 -9.19
CA ALA A 280 11.17 18.39 -8.70
C ALA A 280 9.95 18.93 -7.92
N GLY A 281 10.17 19.57 -6.77
CA GLY A 281 9.10 20.17 -5.97
C GLY A 281 8.14 19.15 -5.31
N GLY A 282 8.59 17.91 -5.11
CA GLY A 282 7.79 16.84 -4.51
C GLY A 282 7.39 17.07 -3.03
N PRO A 283 6.59 16.15 -2.44
CA PRO A 283 6.22 14.84 -2.99
C PRO A 283 5.24 14.91 -4.19
N ARG A 284 5.40 14.05 -5.19
CA ARG A 284 4.51 13.95 -6.36
C ARG A 284 3.73 12.63 -6.39
N TYR A 285 2.70 12.56 -7.23
CA TYR A 285 1.99 11.31 -7.50
C TYR A 285 1.87 11.07 -9.01
N TYR A 286 2.26 9.88 -9.45
CA TYR A 286 2.12 9.43 -10.83
C TYR A 286 1.06 8.34 -10.95
N MET A 287 0.21 8.46 -11.95
CA MET A 287 -0.92 7.58 -12.19
C MET A 287 -0.96 7.15 -13.66
N PHE A 288 -1.42 5.94 -13.95
CA PHE A 288 -1.53 5.49 -15.33
C PHE A 288 -2.55 6.36 -16.09
N ALA A 289 -2.22 6.79 -17.30
CA ALA A 289 -3.03 7.78 -18.03
C ALA A 289 -4.49 7.36 -18.20
N ARG A 290 -4.73 6.07 -18.48
CA ARG A 290 -6.06 5.47 -18.64
C ARG A 290 -6.96 5.59 -17.40
N LYS A 291 -6.39 5.97 -16.26
CA LYS A 291 -7.00 5.94 -14.93
C LYS A 291 -7.09 7.31 -14.24
N LEU A 292 -6.51 8.35 -14.86
CA LEU A 292 -6.54 9.73 -14.34
C LEU A 292 -7.96 10.30 -14.20
N ALA A 293 -8.86 9.98 -15.13
CA ALA A 293 -10.24 10.47 -15.09
C ALA A 293 -11.01 10.02 -13.84
N SER A 294 -10.58 8.91 -13.20
CA SER A 294 -11.19 8.40 -11.97
C SER A 294 -10.58 9.01 -10.70
N TRP A 295 -9.68 9.99 -10.81
CA TRP A 295 -9.07 10.66 -9.66
C TRP A 295 -10.08 11.51 -8.90
N SER A 296 -10.07 11.42 -7.57
CA SER A 296 -10.89 12.28 -6.70
C SER A 296 -10.11 13.54 -6.27
N PRO A 297 -10.57 14.75 -6.65
CA PRO A 297 -9.99 15.98 -6.15
C PRO A 297 -10.11 16.11 -4.63
N ALA A 298 -9.14 16.78 -3.98
CA ALA A 298 -9.11 16.92 -2.52
C ALA A 298 -10.38 17.54 -1.93
N LYS A 299 -11.02 18.48 -2.65
CA LYS A 299 -12.31 19.07 -2.24
C LYS A 299 -13.43 18.03 -2.13
N ALA A 300 -13.51 17.08 -3.07
CA ALA A 300 -14.52 16.02 -3.03
C ALA A 300 -14.25 15.06 -1.87
N VAL A 301 -12.98 14.65 -1.69
CA VAL A 301 -12.57 13.80 -0.56
C VAL A 301 -12.86 14.44 0.79
N LYS A 302 -12.64 15.76 0.94
CA LYS A 302 -13.03 16.52 2.15
C LYS A 302 -14.52 16.39 2.47
N ALA A 303 -15.37 16.44 1.44
CA ALA A 303 -16.81 16.24 1.62
C ALA A 303 -17.13 14.80 2.04
N ASP A 304 -16.46 13.81 1.43
CA ASP A 304 -16.62 12.39 1.77
C ASP A 304 -16.23 12.12 3.23
N LEU A 305 -15.08 12.65 3.69
CA LEU A 305 -14.62 12.54 5.09
C LEU A 305 -15.66 13.13 6.06
N LYS A 306 -16.21 14.30 5.75
CA LYS A 306 -17.23 14.95 6.57
C LYS A 306 -18.53 14.14 6.60
N ALA A 307 -18.95 13.62 5.45
CA ALA A 307 -20.16 12.80 5.35
C ALA A 307 -20.01 11.50 6.15
N PHE A 308 -18.86 10.84 6.05
CA PHE A 308 -18.55 9.62 6.82
C PHE A 308 -18.60 9.87 8.33
N ALA A 309 -18.00 10.98 8.80
CA ALA A 309 -18.04 11.35 10.21
C ALA A 309 -19.46 11.67 10.71
N ALA A 310 -20.29 12.29 9.86
CA ALA A 310 -21.66 12.65 10.20
C ALA A 310 -22.63 11.46 10.23
N ALA A 311 -22.34 10.40 9.46
CA ALA A 311 -23.21 9.23 9.38
C ALA A 311 -23.30 8.43 10.69
N GLY A 312 -22.38 8.63 11.65
CA GLY A 312 -22.24 7.73 12.81
C GLY A 312 -21.92 6.30 12.35
N ARG A 313 -21.76 5.35 13.28
CA ARG A 313 -21.68 3.93 12.86
C ARG A 313 -22.98 3.60 12.12
N PRO A 314 -22.95 3.09 10.87
CA PRO A 314 -24.14 2.53 10.27
C PRO A 314 -24.69 1.50 11.24
N ALA A 315 -25.98 1.59 11.58
CA ALA A 315 -26.63 0.60 12.42
C ALA A 315 -26.31 -0.78 11.83
N ALA A 316 -25.73 -1.67 12.63
CA ALA A 316 -25.46 -3.03 12.22
C ALA A 316 -26.76 -3.60 11.66
N ARG A 317 -26.78 -3.96 10.38
CA ARG A 317 -27.89 -4.73 9.83
C ARG A 317 -28.00 -5.99 10.71
N PRO A 318 -29.18 -6.32 11.26
CA PRO A 318 -29.34 -7.60 11.91
C PRO A 318 -28.94 -8.68 10.90
N ALA A 319 -28.05 -9.57 11.33
CA ALA A 319 -27.68 -10.73 10.53
C ALA A 319 -28.96 -11.52 10.16
N PRO A 320 -29.04 -12.11 8.95
CA PRO A 320 -30.13 -12.99 8.59
C PRO A 320 -30.23 -14.20 9.52
#